data_AF-A0A800C6F4-F1
#
_entry.id   AF-A0A800C6F4-F1
#
_cell.length_a   1.000
_cell.length_b   1.000
_cell.length_c   1.000
_cell.angle_alpha   90.00
_cell.angle_beta   90.00
_cell.angle_gamma   90.00
#
_symmetry.space_group_name_H-M   'P 1'
#
loop_
_entity.id
_entity.type
_entity.pdbx_description
1 polymer ?
#
loop_
_entity_poly.entity_id
_entity_poly.type
_entity_poly.pdbx_seq_one_letter_code
_entity_poly.pdbx_strand_id
1 'polypeptide(L)'
;MRQETAWNIPDTLGAAEDFVWSTNERARQRAVSLYHIRSIVEKHGGTLQIDTATDTLNITVPEKERIACAQEIEDHLGTMSH
;
A
#
# COMPACT_ATOMS: atom_id res chain seq x y z
N MET A 1 2.63 45.11 32.50
CA MET A 1 2.14 44.91 31.13
C MET A 1 2.79 43.64 30.59
N ARG A 2 2.08 42.51 30.60
CA ARG A 2 2.55 41.28 29.93
C ARG A 2 1.92 41.29 28.54
N GLN A 3 2.75 41.21 27.51
CA GLN A 3 2.28 41.03 26.15
C GLN A 3 1.83 39.58 26.00
N GLU A 4 0.52 39.39 25.83
CA GLU A 4 -0.06 38.11 25.45
C GLU A 4 0.04 37.98 23.93
N THR A 5 1.12 37.35 23.45
CA THR A 5 1.17 36.86 22.07
C THR A 5 0.22 35.68 21.93
N ALA A 6 -1.03 35.98 21.61
CA ALA A 6 -1.96 35.02 21.05
C ALA A 6 -1.39 34.57 19.70
N TRP A 7 -0.73 33.40 19.69
CA TRP A 7 -0.35 32.71 18.47
C TRP A 7 -1.63 32.29 17.77
N ASN A 8 -2.07 33.10 16.82
CA ASN A 8 -3.12 32.77 15.87
C ASN A 8 -2.54 31.72 14.91
N ILE A 9 -2.49 30.46 15.35
CA ILE A 9 -2.08 29.34 14.51
C ILE A 9 -3.26 29.05 13.57
N PRO A 10 -3.09 29.19 12.25
CA PRO A 10 -4.16 28.84 11.33
C PRO A 10 -4.51 27.36 11.46
N ASP A 11 -5.78 27.05 11.24
CA ASP A 11 -6.45 25.73 11.19
C ASP A 11 -5.86 24.76 10.13
N THR A 12 -4.62 24.98 9.70
CA THR A 12 -3.91 24.19 8.69
C THR A 12 -3.11 23.02 9.28
N LEU A 13 -2.84 23.02 10.59
CA LEU A 13 -2.11 21.92 11.24
C LEU A 13 -2.97 20.65 11.34
N GLY A 14 -4.26 20.79 11.69
CA GLY A 14 -5.18 19.65 11.75
C GLY A 14 -5.32 18.96 10.39
N ALA A 15 -5.47 19.72 9.30
CA ALA A 15 -5.53 19.17 7.95
C ALA A 15 -4.21 18.54 7.48
N ALA A 16 -3.06 19.07 7.92
CA ALA A 16 -1.75 18.51 7.59
C ALA A 16 -1.48 17.20 8.33
N GLU A 17 -1.85 17.10 9.61
CA GLU A 17 -1.75 15.88 10.41
C GLU A 17 -2.68 14.79 9.88
N ASP A 18 -3.92 15.14 9.52
CA ASP A 18 -4.88 14.21 8.91
C ASP A 18 -4.41 13.70 7.53
N PHE A 19 -3.79 14.58 6.73
CA PHE A 19 -3.19 14.23 5.44
C PHE A 19 -1.96 13.32 5.61
N VAL A 20 -1.07 13.61 6.56
CA VAL A 20 0.10 12.78 6.86
C VAL A 20 -0.31 11.41 7.40
N TRP A 21 -1.34 11.36 8.24
CA TRP A 21 -1.88 10.10 8.75
C TRP A 21 -2.53 9.27 7.64
N SER A 22 -3.38 9.89 6.82
CA SER A 22 -4.06 9.24 5.70
C SER A 22 -3.08 8.72 4.63
N THR A 23 -2.01 9.47 4.37
CA THR A 23 -0.94 9.02 3.45
C THR A 23 -0.11 7.88 4.04
N ASN A 24 0.12 7.89 5.35
CA ASN A 24 0.81 6.81 6.05
C ASN A 24 -0.02 5.52 6.09
N GLU A 25 -1.31 5.61 6.41
CA GLU A 25 -2.19 4.44 6.41
C GLU A 25 -2.36 3.87 5.00
N ARG A 26 -2.49 4.72 3.98
CA ARG A 26 -2.52 4.26 2.58
C ARG A 26 -1.21 3.59 2.15
N ALA A 27 -0.06 4.15 2.55
CA ALA A 27 1.24 3.55 2.28
C ALA A 27 1.40 2.20 3.00
N ARG A 28 0.91 2.09 4.24
CA ARG A 28 0.90 0.86 5.02
C ARG A 28 0.01 -0.20 4.39
N GLN A 29 -1.22 0.14 4.03
CA GLN A 29 -2.15 -0.77 3.33
C GLN A 29 -1.54 -1.27 2.03
N ARG A 30 -0.94 -0.37 1.25
CA ARG A 30 -0.23 -0.74 0.02
C ARG A 30 0.92 -1.71 0.31
N ALA A 31 1.76 -1.44 1.30
CA ALA A 31 2.86 -2.32 1.68
C ALA A 31 2.38 -3.71 2.11
N VAL A 32 1.28 -3.78 2.87
CA VAL A 32 0.64 -5.03 3.28
C VAL A 32 0.12 -5.80 2.06
N SER A 33 -0.63 -5.15 1.16
CA SER A 33 -1.12 -5.82 -0.07
C SER A 33 0.04 -6.35 -0.91
N LEU A 34 1.11 -5.58 -1.10
CA LEU A 34 2.29 -6.01 -1.84
C LEU A 34 3.00 -7.19 -1.18
N TYR A 35 3.08 -7.20 0.15
CA TYR A 35 3.63 -8.32 0.90
C TYR A 35 2.82 -9.61 0.69
N HIS A 36 1.49 -9.52 0.70
CA HIS A 36 0.62 -10.67 0.43
C HIS A 36 0.77 -11.18 -1.00
N ILE A 37 0.71 -10.29 -2.00
CA ILE A 37 0.90 -10.67 -3.40
C ILE A 37 2.26 -11.35 -3.58
N ARG A 38 3.32 -10.76 -3.03
CA ARG A 38 4.66 -11.35 -3.09
C ARG A 38 4.71 -12.74 -2.46
N SER A 39 4.10 -12.93 -1.29
CA SER A 39 4.07 -14.22 -0.59
C SER A 39 3.37 -15.30 -1.42
N ILE A 40 2.25 -14.97 -2.07
CA ILE A 40 1.52 -15.89 -2.97
C ILE A 40 2.38 -16.22 -4.19
N VAL A 41 2.95 -15.20 -4.83
CA VAL A 41 3.82 -15.39 -6.00
C VAL A 41 5.02 -16.29 -5.67
N GLU A 42 5.69 -16.06 -4.54
CA GLU A 42 6.83 -16.86 -4.09
C GLU A 42 6.40 -18.31 -3.74
N LYS A 43 5.22 -18.51 -3.15
CA LYS A 43 4.64 -19.84 -2.89
C LYS A 43 4.44 -20.65 -4.17
N HIS A 44 4.06 -20.00 -5.28
CA HIS A 44 3.94 -20.62 -6.60
C HIS A 44 5.27 -20.71 -7.37
N GLY A 45 6.40 -20.43 -6.73
CA GLY A 45 7.74 -20.47 -7.33
C GLY A 45 8.01 -19.32 -8.31
N GLY A 46 7.25 -18.23 -8.19
CA GLY A 46 7.41 -17.03 -8.98
C GLY A 46 8.29 -15.96 -8.30
N THR A 47 8.40 -14.82 -8.96
CA THR A 47 9.09 -13.63 -8.46
C THR A 47 8.26 -12.38 -8.75
N LEU A 48 8.37 -11.39 -7.87
CA LEU A 48 7.71 -10.10 -7.99
C LEU A 48 8.76 -8.99 -7.93
N GLN A 49 8.72 -8.07 -8.89
CA GLN A 49 9.52 -6.86 -8.92
C GLN A 49 8.63 -5.64 -9.01
N ILE A 50 8.95 -4.62 -8.22
CA ILE A 50 8.25 -3.34 -8.21
C ILE A 50 9.10 -2.35 -8.97
N ASP A 51 8.55 -1.80 -10.06
CA ASP A 51 9.16 -0.68 -10.75
C ASP A 51 8.61 0.62 -10.14
N THR A 52 9.44 1.31 -9.36
CA THR A 52 9.03 2.53 -8.66
C THR A 52 8.92 3.75 -9.58
N ALA A 53 9.48 3.69 -10.80
CA ALA A 53 9.43 4.77 -11.76
C ALA A 53 8.07 4.83 -12.49
N THR A 54 7.48 3.67 -12.75
CA THR A 54 6.20 3.49 -13.46
C THR A 54 5.06 3.07 -12.53
N ASP A 55 5.35 2.81 -11.25
CA ASP A 55 4.41 2.28 -10.26
C ASP A 55 3.81 0.92 -10.68
N THR A 56 4.56 0.12 -11.44
CA THR A 56 4.10 -1.17 -11.99
C THR A 56 4.65 -2.37 -11.22
N LEU A 57 3.88 -3.46 -11.23
CA LEU A 57 4.26 -4.75 -10.65
C LEU A 57 4.55 -5.74 -11.78
N ASN A 58 5.79 -6.21 -11.82
CA ASN A 58 6.23 -7.25 -12.74
C ASN A 58 6.23 -8.58 -12.01
N ILE A 59 5.30 -9.46 -12.37
CA ILE A 59 5.10 -10.77 -11.74
C ILE A 59 5.46 -11.85 -12.75
N THR A 60 6.40 -12.73 -12.36
CA THR A 60 6.81 -13.89 -13.17
C THR A 60 6.48 -15.15 -12.39
N VAL A 61 5.73 -16.08 -12.98
CA VAL A 61 5.31 -17.35 -12.36
C VAL A 61 5.48 -18.47 -13.39
N PRO A 62 5.88 -19.70 -12.99
CA PRO A 62 5.90 -20.85 -13.89
C PRO A 62 4.55 -21.04 -14.60
N GLU A 63 4.56 -21.34 -15.90
CA GLU A 63 3.35 -21.39 -16.73
C GLU A 63 2.24 -22.27 -16.14
N LYS A 64 2.61 -23.46 -15.63
CA LYS A 64 1.70 -24.41 -14.98
C LYS A 64 1.01 -23.86 -13.72
N GLU A 65 1.61 -22.88 -13.06
CA GLU A 65 1.11 -22.28 -11.82
C GLU A 65 0.41 -20.92 -12.07
N ARG A 66 0.47 -20.35 -13.28
CA ARG A 66 -0.03 -18.98 -13.56
C ARG A 66 -1.50 -18.80 -13.17
N ILE A 67 -2.36 -19.76 -13.51
CA ILE A 67 -3.80 -19.68 -13.23
C ILE A 67 -4.06 -19.79 -11.72
N ALA A 68 -3.44 -20.77 -11.05
CA ALA A 68 -3.61 -20.98 -9.62
C ALA A 68 -3.12 -19.76 -8.81
N CYS A 69 -1.96 -19.21 -9.19
CA CYS A 69 -1.41 -18.01 -8.57
C CYS A 69 -2.32 -16.79 -8.78
N ALA A 70 -2.87 -16.60 -9.97
CA ALA A 70 -3.79 -15.48 -10.25
C ALA A 70 -5.07 -15.59 -9.41
N GLN A 71 -5.67 -16.79 -9.36
CA GLN A 71 -6.87 -17.04 -8.56
C GLN A 71 -6.64 -16.81 -7.06
N GLU A 72 -5.50 -17.23 -6.52
CA GLU A 72 -5.18 -17.01 -5.10
C GLU A 72 -4.95 -15.52 -4.80
N ILE A 73 -4.34 -14.76 -5.72
CA ILE A 73 -4.21 -13.31 -5.60
C ILE A 73 -5.60 -12.63 -5.62
N GLU A 74 -6.47 -13.03 -6.56
CA GLU A 74 -7.82 -12.48 -6.68
C GLU A 74 -8.67 -12.76 -5.43
N ASP A 75 -8.61 -13.98 -4.88
CA ASP A 75 -9.31 -14.35 -3.65
C ASP A 75 -8.82 -13.49 -2.46
N HIS A 76 -7.51 -13.34 -2.31
CA HIS A 76 -6.94 -12.57 -1.20
C HIS A 76 -7.27 -11.07 -1.29
N LEU A 77 -7.19 -10.49 -2.48
CA LEU A 77 -7.46 -9.05 -2.69
C LEU A 77 -8.97 -8.74 -2.77
N GLY A 78 -9.76 -9.65 -3.32
CA GLY A 78 -11.22 -9.54 -3.38
C GLY A 78 -11.85 -9.58 -1.99
N THR A 79 -11.32 -10.42 -1.10
CA THR A 79 -11.78 -10.50 0.30
C THR A 79 -11.43 -9.26 1.12
N MET A 80 -10.38 -8.50 0.75
CA MET A 80 -10.03 -7.23 1.42
C MET A 80 -10.96 -6.06 1.03
N SER A 81 -11.79 -6.22 -0.01
CA SER A 81 -12.65 -5.14 -0.52
C SER A 81 -14.11 -5.23 -0.03
N HIS A 82 -14.40 -6.10 0.95
CA HIS A 82 -15.75 -6.42 1.40
C HIS A 82 -15.99 -6.16 2.89
#